data_AF-A0AAN8T4B1-F1
#
_entry.id   AF-A0AAN8T4B1-F1
#
_cell.length_a   1.000
_cell.length_b   1.000
_cell.length_c   1.000
_cell.angle_alpha   90.00
_cell.angle_beta   90.00
_cell.angle_gamma   90.00
#
_symmetry.space_group_name_H-M   'P 1'
#
loop_
_entity.id
_entity.type
_entity.pdbx_description
1 polymer ?
#
loop_
_entity_poly.entity_id
_entity_poly.type
_entity_poly.pdbx_seq_one_letter_code
_entity_poly.pdbx_strand_id
1 'polypeptide(L)'
;MDLPGPNVHVFMTEEQQYEFLKLLAKVISKDYEFGSTFQEESWNIVTTQMQRMNPHLSVAHLKAKQRIFTRKYWLFSTLLARRGVQWDRRTNSMTYARPGVWISYSLEYPKGYPFRYEGIQPRLFDAMRDVFEAGVAID
;
A
#
# COMPACT_ATOMS: atom_id res chain seq x y z
N MET A 1 -19.19 -21.28 22.88
CA MET A 1 -18.72 -20.58 21.67
C MET A 1 -18.21 -19.24 22.13
N ASP A 2 -16.90 -19.14 22.36
CA ASP A 2 -16.30 -17.87 22.73
C ASP A 2 -16.17 -17.00 21.48
N LEU A 3 -16.94 -15.92 21.44
CA LEU A 3 -16.76 -14.86 20.46
C LEU A 3 -15.39 -14.22 20.72
N PRO A 4 -14.48 -14.17 19.73
CA PRO A 4 -13.23 -13.47 19.93
C PRO A 4 -13.51 -11.97 20.11
N GLY A 5 -12.86 -11.36 21.11
CA GLY A 5 -13.04 -9.96 21.49
C GLY A 5 -12.70 -8.95 20.37
N PRO A 6 -12.95 -7.65 20.60
CA PRO A 6 -12.97 -6.59 19.58
C PRO A 6 -11.62 -6.26 18.88
N ASN A 7 -10.56 -7.02 19.16
CA ASN A 7 -9.22 -6.87 18.60
C ASN A 7 -8.80 -8.05 17.72
N VAL A 8 -9.74 -8.68 17.01
CA VAL A 8 -9.35 -9.47 15.85
C VAL A 8 -8.79 -8.47 14.83
N HIS A 9 -7.49 -8.47 14.61
CA HIS A 9 -6.89 -7.75 13.48
C HIS A 9 -7.68 -8.13 12.23
N VAL A 10 -8.59 -7.26 11.77
CA VAL A 10 -9.41 -7.53 10.59
C VAL A 10 -8.45 -7.61 9.41
N PHE A 11 -8.11 -8.82 9.02
CA PHE A 11 -7.17 -9.08 7.94
C PHE A 11 -7.86 -8.76 6.63
N MET A 12 -7.31 -7.79 5.90
CA MET A 12 -7.78 -7.45 4.57
C MET A 12 -7.13 -8.40 3.56
N THR A 13 -7.94 -9.15 2.81
CA THR A 13 -7.45 -10.03 1.73
C THR A 13 -6.73 -9.23 0.65
N GLU A 14 -5.93 -9.87 -0.19
CA GLU A 14 -5.26 -9.16 -1.29
C GLU A 14 -6.24 -8.49 -2.26
N GLU A 15 -7.39 -9.12 -2.48
CA GLU A 15 -8.44 -8.54 -3.32
C GLU A 15 -9.08 -7.31 -2.69
N GLN A 16 -9.39 -7.37 -1.39
CA GLN A 16 -9.87 -6.20 -0.65
C GLN A 16 -8.82 -5.08 -0.59
N GLN A 17 -7.53 -5.44 -0.51
CA GLN A 17 -6.42 -4.49 -0.56
C GLN A 17 -6.34 -3.74 -1.89
N TYR A 18 -6.47 -4.49 -2.98
CA TYR A 18 -6.47 -3.92 -4.33
C TYR A 18 -7.68 -3.02 -4.55
N GLU A 19 -8.89 -3.47 -4.19
CA GLU A 19 -10.10 -2.65 -4.32
C GLU A 19 -10.07 -1.41 -3.42
N PHE A 20 -9.51 -1.50 -2.21
CA PHE A 20 -9.32 -0.34 -1.34
C PHE A 20 -8.44 0.74 -1.98
N LEU A 21 -7.28 0.36 -2.55
CA LEU A 21 -6.39 1.31 -3.22
C LEU A 21 -7.02 1.92 -4.47
N LYS A 22 -7.70 1.09 -5.29
CA LYS A 22 -8.46 1.59 -6.45
C LYS A 22 -9.53 2.60 -6.06
N LEU A 23 -10.23 2.33 -4.97
CA LEU A 23 -11.27 3.21 -4.48
C LEU A 23 -10.70 4.53 -3.97
N LEU A 24 -9.58 4.51 -3.23
CA LEU A 24 -8.84 5.72 -2.87
C LEU A 24 -8.44 6.52 -4.10
N ALA A 25 -7.80 5.88 -5.08
CA ALA A 25 -7.37 6.54 -6.32
C ALA A 25 -8.56 7.15 -7.09
N LYS A 26 -9.69 6.45 -7.13
CA LYS A 26 -10.92 6.94 -7.78
C LYS A 26 -11.51 8.16 -7.07
N VAL A 27 -11.53 8.19 -5.75
CA VAL A 27 -12.03 9.35 -4.99
C VAL A 27 -11.08 10.53 -5.15
N ILE A 28 -9.77 10.28 -5.06
CA ILE A 28 -8.73 11.29 -5.28
C ILE A 28 -8.85 11.92 -6.67
N SER A 29 -8.87 11.10 -7.73
CA SER A 29 -8.89 11.62 -9.10
C SER A 29 -10.15 12.38 -9.47
N LYS A 30 -11.24 12.15 -8.74
CA LYS A 30 -12.53 12.81 -8.98
C LYS A 30 -12.66 14.12 -8.22
N ASP A 31 -12.27 14.13 -6.95
CA ASP A 31 -12.67 15.18 -6.00
C ASP A 31 -11.48 15.99 -5.45
N TYR A 32 -10.23 15.66 -5.81
CA TYR A 32 -9.03 16.30 -5.26
C TYR A 32 -8.03 16.74 -6.33
N GLU A 33 -7.37 17.86 -6.05
CA GLU A 33 -6.23 18.38 -6.80
C GLU A 33 -4.91 18.17 -6.06
N PHE A 34 -3.80 18.20 -6.79
CA PHE A 34 -2.45 18.11 -6.22
C PHE A 34 -2.24 19.15 -5.09
N GLY A 35 -1.64 18.72 -3.98
CA GLY A 35 -1.40 19.56 -2.80
C GLY A 35 -2.59 19.67 -1.85
N SER A 36 -3.73 19.07 -2.17
CA SER A 36 -4.90 19.01 -1.28
C SER A 36 -4.73 17.95 -0.18
N THR A 37 -5.59 18.01 0.83
CA THR A 37 -5.68 17.00 1.91
C THR A 37 -6.98 16.21 1.80
N PHE A 38 -6.90 14.89 1.90
CA PHE A 38 -8.02 13.96 1.87
C PHE A 38 -8.93 14.16 3.09
N GLN A 39 -10.21 14.43 2.86
CA GLN A 39 -11.17 14.82 3.90
C GLN A 39 -11.88 13.61 4.55
N GLU A 40 -12.44 13.82 5.74
CA GLU A 40 -13.15 12.78 6.50
C GLU A 40 -14.42 12.31 5.78
N GLU A 41 -15.10 13.18 5.03
CA GLU A 41 -16.25 12.82 4.20
C GLU A 41 -15.86 11.80 3.12
N SER A 42 -14.67 11.94 2.53
CA SER A 42 -14.14 10.99 1.58
C SER A 42 -13.79 9.66 2.24
N TRP A 43 -13.29 9.69 3.48
CA TRP A 43 -13.12 8.46 4.27
C TRP A 43 -14.45 7.74 4.54
N ASN A 44 -15.54 8.46 4.78
CA ASN A 44 -16.87 7.87 4.93
C ASN A 44 -17.32 7.18 3.64
N ILE A 45 -17.17 7.82 2.49
CA ILE A 45 -17.48 7.22 1.17
C ILE A 45 -16.69 5.93 0.97
N VAL A 46 -15.37 5.98 1.21
CA VAL A 46 -14.48 4.82 1.07
C VAL A 46 -14.89 3.69 2.03
N THR A 47 -15.19 4.03 3.28
CA THR A 47 -15.58 3.06 4.32
C THR A 47 -16.89 2.37 3.98
N THR A 48 -17.94 3.12 3.62
CA THR A 48 -19.24 2.55 3.26
C THR A 48 -19.13 1.57 2.08
N GLN A 49 -18.32 1.90 1.07
CA GLN A 49 -18.14 1.02 -0.07
C GLN A 49 -17.32 -0.22 0.28
N MET A 50 -16.26 -0.10 1.09
CA MET A 50 -15.47 -1.24 1.56
C MET A 50 -16.26 -2.19 2.46
N GLN A 51 -17.19 -1.65 3.27
CA GLN A 51 -18.08 -2.45 4.12
C GLN A 51 -19.02 -3.37 3.32
N ARG A 52 -19.30 -3.05 2.04
CA ARG A 52 -20.05 -3.96 1.16
C ARG A 52 -19.28 -5.25 0.86
N MET A 53 -17.94 -5.21 0.89
CA MET A 53 -17.08 -6.39 0.70
C MET A 53 -16.74 -7.07 2.03
N ASN A 54 -16.62 -6.29 3.10
CA ASN A 54 -16.34 -6.79 4.44
C ASN A 54 -16.98 -5.87 5.50
N PRO A 55 -18.15 -6.24 6.05
CA PRO A 55 -18.88 -5.42 7.02
C PRO A 55 -18.12 -5.09 8.30
N HIS A 56 -17.04 -5.83 8.62
CA HIS A 56 -16.22 -5.60 9.81
C HIS A 56 -15.14 -4.54 9.63
N LEU A 57 -14.98 -4.00 8.42
CA LEU A 57 -14.05 -2.89 8.18
C LEU A 57 -14.60 -1.60 8.80
N SER A 58 -13.74 -0.90 9.54
CA SER A 58 -13.99 0.42 10.09
C SER A 58 -13.06 1.42 9.42
N VAL A 59 -13.39 2.72 9.50
CA VAL A 59 -12.48 3.77 9.02
C VAL A 59 -11.09 3.67 9.66
N ALA A 60 -11.02 3.29 10.95
CA ALA A 60 -9.75 3.08 11.64
C ALA A 60 -8.93 1.93 11.04
N HIS A 61 -9.58 0.81 10.67
CA HIS A 61 -8.91 -0.28 9.96
C HIS A 61 -8.35 0.18 8.61
N LEU A 62 -9.11 1.00 7.88
CA LEU A 62 -8.71 1.51 6.55
C LEU A 62 -7.57 2.53 6.65
N LYS A 63 -7.64 3.51 7.57
CA LYS A 63 -6.55 4.46 7.84
C LYS A 63 -5.27 3.74 8.28
N ALA A 64 -5.38 2.77 9.17
CA ALA A 64 -4.23 1.95 9.57
C ALA A 64 -3.61 1.20 8.38
N LYS A 65 -4.45 0.65 7.49
CA LYS A 65 -3.99 -0.04 6.28
C LYS A 65 -3.36 0.92 5.27
N GLN A 66 -3.92 2.11 5.09
CA GLN A 66 -3.34 3.16 4.25
C GLN A 66 -1.94 3.53 4.72
N ARG A 67 -1.72 3.74 6.03
CA ARG A 67 -0.39 4.05 6.59
C ARG A 67 0.63 2.94 6.32
N ILE A 68 0.18 1.68 6.35
CA ILE A 68 1.02 0.53 5.96
C ILE A 68 1.39 0.62 4.48
N PHE A 69 0.44 0.93 3.59
CA PHE A 69 0.71 1.09 2.16
C PHE A 69 1.64 2.26 1.87
N THR A 70 1.49 3.40 2.52
CA THR A 70 2.40 4.54 2.37
C THR A 70 3.84 4.12 2.65
N ARG A 71 4.07 3.42 3.78
CA ARG A 71 5.40 2.91 4.15
C ARG A 71 5.89 1.85 3.15
N LYS A 72 5.01 0.93 2.73
CA LYS A 72 5.35 -0.15 1.79
C LYS A 72 5.77 0.40 0.43
N TYR A 73 5.00 1.34 -0.11
CA TYR A 73 5.28 2.01 -1.38
C TYR A 73 6.57 2.83 -1.30
N TRP A 74 6.77 3.59 -0.22
CA TRP A 74 8.00 4.38 -0.06
C TRP A 74 9.26 3.50 0.02
N LEU A 75 9.23 2.43 0.82
CA LEU A 75 10.37 1.51 0.95
C LEU A 75 10.70 0.83 -0.38
N PHE A 76 9.67 0.39 -1.12
CA PHE A 76 9.85 -0.30 -2.39
C PHE A 76 10.29 0.66 -3.51
N SER A 77 9.74 1.86 -3.57
CA SER A 77 10.16 2.89 -4.53
C SER A 77 11.62 3.31 -4.28
N THR A 78 12.03 3.43 -3.02
CA THR A 78 13.42 3.69 -2.64
C THR A 78 14.35 2.54 -3.05
N LEU A 79 13.88 1.29 -3.00
CA LEU A 79 14.62 0.14 -3.52
C LEU A 79 14.77 0.22 -5.05
N LEU A 80 13.69 0.48 -5.77
CA LEU A 80 13.68 0.58 -7.24
C LEU A 80 14.53 1.76 -7.75
N ALA A 81 14.67 2.83 -6.98
CA ALA A 81 15.51 3.98 -7.30
C ALA A 81 17.02 3.68 -7.22
N ARG A 82 17.44 2.55 -6.62
CA ARG A 82 18.86 2.20 -6.50
C ARG A 82 19.42 1.73 -7.85
N ARG A 83 20.58 2.27 -8.20
CA ARG A 83 21.26 1.92 -9.47
C ARG A 83 21.53 0.42 -9.57
N GLY A 84 21.11 -0.17 -10.69
CA GLY A 84 21.34 -1.58 -10.99
C GLY A 84 20.36 -2.54 -10.32
N VAL A 85 19.31 -2.01 -9.67
CA VAL A 85 18.11 -2.77 -9.29
C VAL A 85 17.17 -2.82 -10.47
N GLN A 86 16.68 -4.01 -10.76
CA GLN A 86 15.60 -4.24 -11.70
C GLN A 86 14.56 -5.13 -11.03
N TRP A 87 13.30 -4.92 -11.37
CA TRP A 87 12.19 -5.73 -10.86
C TRP A 87 11.53 -6.45 -12.04
N ASP A 88 11.67 -7.77 -12.07
CA ASP A 88 10.92 -8.60 -13.00
C ASP A 88 9.48 -8.72 -12.48
N ARG A 89 8.60 -7.94 -13.08
CA ARG A 89 7.18 -7.90 -12.75
C ARG A 89 6.46 -9.23 -13.02
N ARG A 90 6.97 -10.06 -13.94
CA ARG A 90 6.35 -11.34 -14.29
C ARG A 90 6.61 -12.41 -13.23
N THR A 91 7.84 -12.47 -12.72
CA THR A 91 8.23 -13.41 -11.65
C THR A 91 8.08 -12.81 -10.26
N ASN A 92 7.75 -11.51 -10.18
CA ASN A 92 7.75 -10.70 -8.97
C ASN A 92 9.09 -10.79 -8.20
N SER A 93 10.20 -10.88 -8.93
CA SER A 93 11.54 -11.06 -8.37
C SER A 93 12.43 -9.85 -8.66
N MET A 94 13.39 -9.59 -7.77
CA MET A 94 14.35 -8.53 -7.95
C MET A 94 15.63 -9.07 -8.61
N THR A 95 15.98 -8.50 -9.77
CA THR A 95 17.21 -8.83 -10.50
C THR A 95 18.28 -7.75 -10.27
N TYR A 96 19.53 -8.17 -10.10
CA TYR A 96 20.64 -7.28 -9.72
C TYR A 96 21.83 -7.40 -10.63
N ALA A 97 22.57 -6.29 -10.73
CA ALA A 97 23.95 -6.30 -11.19
C ALA A 97 24.97 -6.59 -10.08
N ARG A 98 24.73 -6.29 -8.78
CA ARG A 98 25.75 -6.42 -7.70
C ARG A 98 25.19 -6.75 -6.28
N PRO A 99 25.77 -7.70 -5.53
CA PRO A 99 25.34 -8.06 -4.15
C PRO A 99 25.37 -6.91 -3.12
N GLY A 100 26.27 -5.93 -3.25
CA GLY A 100 26.43 -4.84 -2.27
C GLY A 100 25.21 -3.89 -2.17
N VAL A 101 24.36 -3.85 -3.19
CA VAL A 101 23.14 -3.02 -3.19
C VAL A 101 22.14 -3.52 -2.14
N TRP A 102 22.02 -4.84 -1.98
CA TRP A 102 21.14 -5.42 -0.96
C TRP A 102 21.64 -5.21 0.45
N ILE A 103 22.94 -5.38 0.67
CA ILE A 103 23.53 -5.21 2.00
C ILE A 103 23.28 -3.77 2.47
N SER A 104 23.62 -2.79 1.63
CA SER A 104 23.39 -1.38 1.95
C SER A 104 21.90 -1.06 2.16
N TYR A 105 21.00 -1.55 1.30
CA TYR A 105 19.57 -1.32 1.46
C TYR A 105 19.01 -1.95 2.74
N SER A 106 19.43 -3.17 3.07
CA SER A 106 18.92 -3.90 4.24
C SER A 106 19.42 -3.31 5.56
N LEU A 107 20.62 -2.73 5.56
CA LEU A 107 21.17 -2.00 6.71
C LEU A 107 20.42 -0.67 6.94
N GLU A 108 20.12 0.05 5.86
CA GLU A 108 19.41 1.34 5.93
C GLU A 108 17.91 1.17 6.20
N TYR A 109 17.30 0.14 5.63
CA TYR A 109 15.87 -0.14 5.71
C TYR A 109 15.60 -1.61 6.09
N PRO A 110 15.78 -2.00 7.35
CA PRO A 110 15.56 -3.38 7.79
C PRO A 110 14.16 -3.92 7.45
N LYS A 111 13.14 -3.06 7.51
CA LYS A 111 11.75 -3.42 7.15
C LYS A 111 11.53 -3.66 5.66
N GLY A 112 12.45 -3.23 4.80
CA GLY A 112 12.40 -3.47 3.36
C GLY A 112 13.08 -4.78 2.94
N TYR A 113 13.82 -5.44 3.83
CA TYR A 113 14.52 -6.69 3.54
C TYR A 113 13.64 -7.77 2.85
N PRO A 114 12.37 -7.98 3.26
CA PRO A 114 11.52 -9.00 2.63
C PRO A 114 11.30 -8.81 1.13
N PHE A 115 11.36 -7.57 0.61
CA PHE A 115 11.16 -7.30 -0.82
C PHE A 115 12.18 -7.99 -1.73
N ARG A 116 13.30 -8.43 -1.16
CA ARG A 116 14.30 -9.22 -1.88
C ARG A 116 13.77 -10.52 -2.45
N TYR A 117 12.91 -11.18 -1.69
CA TYR A 117 12.43 -12.51 -2.02
C TYR A 117 10.95 -12.49 -2.38
N GLU A 118 10.19 -11.55 -1.81
CA GLU A 118 8.72 -11.50 -1.93
C GLU A 118 8.24 -10.49 -2.97
N GLY A 119 9.05 -9.49 -3.31
CA GLY A 119 8.63 -8.38 -4.16
C GLY A 119 7.35 -7.69 -3.67
N ILE A 120 6.55 -7.17 -4.60
CA ILE A 120 5.19 -6.67 -4.37
C ILE A 120 4.37 -7.05 -5.58
N GLN A 121 3.15 -7.57 -5.42
CA GLN A 121 2.29 -7.83 -6.58
C GLN A 121 2.20 -6.61 -7.51
N PRO A 122 2.49 -6.75 -8.82
CA PRO A 122 2.51 -5.64 -9.75
C PRO A 122 1.27 -4.75 -9.71
N ARG A 123 0.08 -5.38 -9.70
CA ARG A 123 -1.22 -4.68 -9.60
C ARG A 123 -1.36 -3.84 -8.34
N LEU A 124 -0.82 -4.32 -7.22
CA LEU A 124 -0.89 -3.63 -5.94
C LEU A 124 0.09 -2.45 -5.92
N PHE A 125 1.28 -2.61 -6.50
CA PHE A 125 2.23 -1.52 -6.65
C PHE A 125 1.70 -0.40 -7.54
N ASP A 126 1.10 -0.75 -8.69
CA ASP A 126 0.46 0.23 -9.57
C ASP A 126 -0.68 0.97 -8.85
N ALA A 127 -1.55 0.25 -8.13
CA ALA A 127 -2.62 0.89 -7.37
C ALA A 127 -2.11 1.79 -6.23
N MET A 128 -1.00 1.42 -5.56
CA MET A 128 -0.34 2.32 -4.59
C MET A 128 0.22 3.57 -5.27
N ARG A 129 0.83 3.42 -6.45
CA ARG A 129 1.36 4.54 -7.24
C ARG A 129 0.27 5.53 -7.59
N ASP A 130 -0.87 5.05 -8.09
CA ASP A 130 -2.00 5.89 -8.49
C ASP A 130 -2.56 6.72 -7.31
N VAL A 131 -2.47 6.20 -6.08
CA VAL A 131 -2.86 6.92 -4.87
C VAL A 131 -1.77 7.92 -4.44
N PHE A 132 -0.52 7.47 -4.34
CA PHE A 132 0.52 8.25 -3.66
C PHE A 132 1.27 9.23 -4.55
N GLU A 133 1.24 9.04 -5.88
CA GLU A 133 1.79 10.02 -6.83
C GLU A 133 0.78 11.11 -7.21
N ALA A 134 -0.50 10.98 -6.80
CA ALA A 134 -1.52 12.02 -7.02
C ALA A 134 -1.24 13.32 -6.24
N GLY A 135 -0.32 13.29 -5.27
CA GLY A 135 0.08 14.47 -4.50
C GLY A 135 -0.97 14.97 -3.51
N VAL A 136 -1.95 14.14 -3.18
CA VAL A 136 -2.94 14.41 -2.13
C VAL A 136 -2.43 13.84 -0.81
N ALA A 137 -2.39 14.68 0.23
CA ALA A 137 -2.04 14.25 1.58
C ALA A 137 -3.18 13.43 2.18
N ILE A 138 -2.89 12.22 2.65
CA ILE A 138 -3.87 11.32 3.26
C ILE A 138 -3.41 11.00 4.69
N ASP A 139 -4.20 11.35 5.70
CA ASP A 139 -3.89 11.25 7.14
C ASP A 139 -4.61 10.12 7.91
#